data_AF-A0A9W6MQL6-F1
#
_entry.id   AF-A0A9W6MQL6-F1
#
_cell.length_a   1.000
_cell.length_b   1.000
_cell.length_c   1.000
_cell.angle_alpha   90.00
_cell.angle_beta   90.00
_cell.angle_gamma   90.00
#
_symmetry.space_group_name_H-M   'P 1'
#
loop_
_entity.id
_entity.type
_entity.pdbx_description
1 polymer ?
#
loop_
_entity_poly.entity_id
_entity_poly.type
_entity_poly.pdbx_seq_one_letter_code
_entity_poly.pdbx_strand_id
1 'polypeptide(L)'
;MLTLEPSLRHGYTHNALIKKETSIEYVRAVANNPEAALERLGITIRQISLNDNPYLHKYFTSEQYEDFLASVSWVEQLNAREHDATAAALTIRLREGRSAIDIFSNRYVMVTRNNAFVRHTRKYCLQSRIILEGQESPIVHQRELATIAWLRTGLGQNDAIPRGHLIASCDRVLQLRPEVRRALADQLKKVTSSRIDEFNLLMLDSRSVQKLTDETFNNENVVSAENAERLLDVIREATADEVREKYEDQIASDRAAAAAKISQHQIESEKAQEELAKAEKAAQLFESRSEKQLNGLVDNINKIANSVDFIARSVMIFICILAVYQYITGYLTDLTIWKVIISLVSLFSLYNLICNALGYDKVTLRSLINKIIVQRLRSQAHRLHLQDQLNFYDIETDRGQLKIVKKV
;
A
#
# COMPACT_ATOMS: atom_id res chain seq x y z
N MET A 1 -25.29 -9.82 33.83
CA MET A 1 -24.70 -9.77 32.48
C MET A 1 -23.61 -8.70 32.39
N LEU A 2 -23.88 -7.42 32.65
CA LEU A 2 -22.83 -6.38 32.76
C LEU A 2 -21.90 -6.54 33.98
N THR A 3 -22.33 -7.31 34.97
CA THR A 3 -21.58 -7.70 36.16
C THR A 3 -20.48 -8.73 35.89
N LEU A 4 -20.54 -9.44 34.76
CA LEU A 4 -19.54 -10.43 34.37
C LEU A 4 -18.36 -9.72 33.70
N GLU A 5 -17.16 -10.31 33.84
CA GLU A 5 -15.98 -9.87 33.09
C GLU A 5 -16.23 -9.90 31.58
N PRO A 6 -15.64 -8.98 30.79
CA PRO A 6 -15.86 -8.89 29.35
C PRO A 6 -15.69 -10.22 28.59
N SER A 7 -14.72 -11.05 28.98
CA SER A 7 -14.40 -12.36 28.39
C SER A 7 -15.45 -13.46 28.64
N LEU A 8 -16.33 -13.24 29.62
CA LEU A 8 -17.40 -14.17 30.04
C LEU A 8 -18.79 -13.68 29.64
N ARG A 9 -18.90 -12.47 29.07
CA ARG A 9 -20.18 -11.94 28.59
C ARG A 9 -20.62 -12.70 27.34
N HIS A 10 -21.92 -12.82 27.15
CA HIS A 10 -22.51 -13.50 26.01
C HIS A 10 -23.88 -12.93 25.67
N GLY A 11 -24.37 -13.20 24.45
CA GLY A 11 -25.70 -12.81 23.98
C GLY A 11 -25.72 -11.48 23.21
N TYR A 12 -26.92 -11.11 22.73
CA TYR A 12 -27.10 -9.99 21.79
C TYR A 12 -26.53 -8.66 22.26
N THR A 13 -26.76 -8.31 23.53
CA THR A 13 -26.23 -7.08 24.11
C THR A 13 -24.70 -7.08 24.14
N HIS A 14 -24.04 -8.23 24.33
CA HIS A 14 -22.57 -8.29 24.34
C HIS A 14 -22.02 -8.10 22.93
N ASN A 15 -22.63 -8.78 21.95
CA ASN A 15 -22.21 -8.69 20.55
C ASN A 15 -22.40 -7.26 20.03
N ALA A 16 -23.50 -6.60 20.37
CA ALA A 16 -23.74 -5.19 20.02
C ALA A 16 -22.69 -4.25 20.66
N LEU A 17 -22.18 -4.58 21.85
CA LEU A 17 -21.08 -3.84 22.48
C LEU A 17 -19.73 -4.09 21.77
N ILE A 18 -19.41 -5.33 21.40
CA ILE A 18 -18.18 -5.67 20.66
C ILE A 18 -18.18 -4.99 19.29
N LYS A 19 -19.30 -5.05 18.57
CA LYS A 19 -19.48 -4.41 17.26
C LYS A 19 -19.60 -2.89 17.33
N LYS A 20 -19.60 -2.30 18.53
CA LYS A 20 -19.80 -0.86 18.79
C LYS A 20 -21.13 -0.31 18.24
N GLU A 21 -22.14 -1.16 18.08
CA GLU A 21 -23.50 -0.76 17.69
C GLU A 21 -24.22 -0.03 18.82
N THR A 22 -23.87 -0.35 20.07
CA THR A 22 -24.40 0.31 21.27
C THR A 22 -23.28 0.60 22.26
N SER A 23 -23.44 1.62 23.10
CA SER A 23 -22.47 1.96 24.14
C SER A 23 -22.80 1.30 25.48
N ILE A 24 -21.79 1.07 26.32
CA ILE A 24 -21.96 0.48 27.65
C ILE A 24 -22.81 1.41 28.53
N GLU A 25 -22.63 2.71 28.39
CA GLU A 25 -23.37 3.75 29.10
C GLU A 25 -24.86 3.68 28.77
N TYR A 26 -25.20 3.47 27.49
CA TYR A 26 -26.58 3.32 27.06
C TYR A 26 -27.22 2.08 27.67
N VAL A 27 -26.56 0.92 27.60
CA VAL A 27 -27.08 -0.33 28.19
C VAL A 27 -27.27 -0.17 29.71
N ARG A 28 -26.34 0.49 30.40
CA ARG A 28 -26.47 0.80 31.84
C ARG A 28 -27.63 1.75 32.13
N ALA A 29 -27.80 2.79 31.33
CA ALA A 29 -28.91 3.73 31.49
C ALA A 29 -30.27 3.03 31.35
N VAL A 30 -30.41 2.17 30.34
CA VAL A 30 -31.64 1.36 30.14
C VAL A 30 -31.84 0.36 31.28
N ALA A 31 -30.78 -0.28 31.77
CA ALA A 31 -30.86 -1.23 32.88
C ALA A 31 -31.26 -0.55 34.20
N ASN A 32 -30.81 0.69 34.43
CA ASN A 32 -31.12 1.45 35.65
C ASN A 32 -32.54 2.02 35.66
N ASN A 33 -33.08 2.39 34.48
CA ASN A 33 -34.44 2.89 34.36
C ASN A 33 -35.11 2.33 33.08
N PRO A 34 -35.59 1.07 33.14
CA PRO A 34 -36.25 0.45 31.99
C PRO A 34 -37.58 1.12 31.65
N GLU A 35 -38.26 1.71 32.64
CA GLU A 35 -39.57 2.34 32.46
C GLU A 35 -39.47 3.57 31.55
N ALA A 36 -38.53 4.47 31.84
CA ALA A 36 -38.30 5.65 31.00
C ALA A 36 -37.84 5.28 29.58
N ALA A 37 -37.10 4.18 29.42
CA ALA A 37 -36.68 3.70 28.11
C ALA A 37 -37.87 3.17 27.28
N LEU A 38 -38.81 2.47 27.93
CA LEU A 38 -40.03 1.96 27.30
C LEU A 38 -41.02 3.09 26.96
N GLU A 39 -41.16 4.08 27.83
CA GLU A 39 -42.03 5.24 27.60
C GLU A 39 -41.60 6.04 26.35
N ARG A 40 -40.30 6.21 26.12
CA ARG A 40 -39.76 6.83 24.89
C ARG A 40 -40.13 6.09 23.61
N LEU A 41 -40.40 4.78 23.71
CA LEU A 41 -40.86 3.95 22.59
C LEU A 41 -42.39 3.92 22.48
N GLY A 42 -43.11 4.70 23.29
CA GLY A 42 -44.57 4.69 23.36
C GLY A 42 -45.14 3.45 24.04
N ILE A 43 -44.32 2.70 24.79
CA ILE A 43 -44.75 1.50 25.50
C ILE A 43 -45.15 1.89 26.92
N THR A 44 -46.46 1.82 27.20
CA THR A 44 -47.01 2.09 28.54
C THR A 44 -46.88 0.87 29.44
N ILE A 45 -46.33 1.07 30.64
CA ILE A 45 -46.25 0.02 31.66
C ILE A 45 -47.49 0.10 32.55
N ARG A 46 -48.14 -1.05 32.77
CA ARG A 46 -49.25 -1.17 33.71
C ARG A 46 -48.83 -2.07 34.86
N GLN A 47 -48.89 -1.55 36.08
CA GLN A 47 -48.73 -2.35 37.28
C GLN A 47 -50.06 -3.08 37.51
N ILE A 48 -50.03 -4.41 37.42
CA ILE A 48 -51.20 -5.27 37.63
C ILE A 48 -50.80 -6.35 38.63
N SER A 49 -51.57 -6.47 39.71
CA SER A 49 -51.46 -7.52 40.70
C SER A 49 -52.59 -8.55 40.56
N LEU A 50 -52.42 -9.74 41.13
CA LEU A 50 -53.46 -10.77 41.15
C LEU A 50 -54.72 -10.33 41.93
N ASN A 51 -54.59 -9.34 42.81
CA ASN A 51 -55.64 -8.86 43.70
C ASN A 51 -56.44 -7.68 43.13
N ASP A 52 -55.91 -7.00 42.10
CA ASP A 52 -56.52 -5.79 41.57
C ASP A 52 -57.90 -6.05 40.93
N ASN A 53 -58.10 -7.27 40.39
CA ASN A 53 -59.30 -7.63 39.63
C ASN A 53 -59.91 -8.96 40.14
N PRO A 54 -60.58 -8.96 41.30
CA PRO A 54 -61.12 -10.18 41.91
C PRO A 54 -62.15 -10.89 41.04
N TYR A 55 -62.92 -10.14 40.24
CA TYR A 55 -63.91 -10.70 39.32
C TYR A 55 -63.30 -11.58 38.20
N LEU A 56 -62.00 -11.45 37.93
CA LEU A 56 -61.29 -12.29 36.95
C LEU A 56 -60.88 -13.66 37.51
N HIS A 57 -60.95 -13.87 38.83
CA HIS A 57 -60.58 -15.14 39.46
C HIS A 57 -61.44 -16.31 38.98
N LYS A 58 -62.64 -16.04 38.45
CA LYS A 58 -63.51 -17.06 37.84
C LYS A 58 -62.91 -17.74 36.60
N TYR A 59 -61.95 -17.11 35.91
CA TYR A 59 -61.31 -17.65 34.71
C TYR A 59 -60.05 -18.47 35.01
N PHE A 60 -59.45 -18.24 36.18
CA PHE A 60 -58.31 -18.99 36.67
C PHE A 60 -58.31 -18.91 38.20
N THR A 61 -58.84 -19.94 38.84
CA THR A 61 -59.10 -19.94 40.29
C THR A 61 -57.79 -19.99 41.08
N SER A 62 -57.85 -19.65 42.37
CA SER A 62 -56.68 -19.77 43.25
C SER A 62 -56.21 -21.23 43.38
N GLU A 63 -57.12 -22.20 43.34
CA GLU A 63 -56.78 -23.63 43.34
C GLU A 63 -56.00 -24.03 42.08
N GLN A 64 -56.44 -23.56 40.89
CA GLN A 64 -55.72 -23.79 39.64
C GLN A 64 -54.35 -23.09 39.62
N TYR A 65 -54.22 -21.96 40.30
CA TYR A 65 -52.94 -21.28 40.48
C TYR A 65 -51.98 -22.11 41.32
N GLU A 66 -52.40 -22.61 42.48
CA GLU A 66 -51.56 -23.44 43.35
C GLU A 66 -51.19 -24.77 42.66
N ASP A 67 -52.14 -25.38 41.97
CA ASP A 67 -51.90 -26.60 41.18
C ASP A 67 -50.89 -26.35 40.03
N PHE A 68 -51.05 -25.25 39.29
CA PHE A 68 -50.10 -24.86 38.27
C PHE A 68 -48.71 -24.59 38.86
N LEU A 69 -48.62 -23.82 39.95
CA LEU A 69 -47.37 -23.53 40.65
C LEU A 69 -46.66 -24.80 41.12
N ALA A 70 -47.40 -25.73 41.72
CA ALA A 70 -46.89 -27.03 42.17
C ALA A 70 -46.35 -27.86 40.99
N SER A 71 -46.99 -27.79 39.83
CA SER A 71 -46.60 -28.54 38.63
C SER A 71 -45.32 -28.01 37.93
N VAL A 72 -44.86 -26.79 38.25
CA VAL A 72 -43.63 -26.23 37.70
C VAL A 72 -42.41 -26.91 38.31
N SER A 73 -41.68 -27.70 37.53
CA SER A 73 -40.50 -28.46 38.01
C SER A 73 -39.15 -28.05 37.38
N TRP A 74 -39.13 -27.17 36.38
CA TRP A 74 -37.89 -26.82 35.65
C TRP A 74 -37.06 -25.72 36.32
N VAL A 75 -37.54 -25.10 37.40
CA VAL A 75 -36.80 -24.11 38.19
C VAL A 75 -36.80 -24.54 39.64
N GLU A 76 -35.63 -24.59 40.27
CA GLU A 76 -35.51 -24.94 41.69
C GLU A 76 -35.91 -23.79 42.61
N GLN A 77 -35.67 -22.55 42.18
CA GLN A 77 -35.96 -21.34 42.96
C GLN A 77 -37.45 -21.03 43.02
N LEU A 78 -38.02 -21.01 44.23
CA LEU A 78 -39.45 -20.75 44.45
C LEU A 78 -39.90 -19.41 43.87
N ASN A 79 -39.16 -18.32 44.11
CA ASN A 79 -39.52 -16.97 43.64
C ASN A 79 -39.69 -16.91 42.10
N ALA A 80 -38.85 -17.64 41.35
CA ALA A 80 -38.94 -17.69 39.90
C ALA A 80 -40.16 -18.51 39.43
N ARG A 81 -40.49 -19.59 40.15
CA ARG A 81 -41.70 -20.38 39.90
C ARG A 81 -42.96 -19.56 40.17
N GLU A 82 -43.01 -18.84 41.29
CA GLU A 82 -44.12 -17.95 41.67
C GLU A 82 -44.30 -16.83 40.66
N HIS A 83 -43.20 -16.22 40.19
CA HIS A 83 -43.23 -15.21 39.15
C HIS A 83 -43.84 -15.74 37.84
N ASP A 84 -43.36 -16.89 37.34
CA ASP A 84 -43.87 -17.50 36.11
C ASP A 84 -45.35 -17.91 36.27
N ALA A 85 -45.72 -18.51 37.40
CA ALA A 85 -47.11 -18.86 37.71
C ALA A 85 -48.02 -17.63 37.79
N THR A 86 -47.54 -16.55 38.42
CA THR A 86 -48.28 -15.28 38.54
C THR A 86 -48.51 -14.65 37.17
N ALA A 87 -47.47 -14.61 36.33
CA ALA A 87 -47.57 -14.06 34.99
C ALA A 87 -48.52 -14.88 34.09
N ALA A 88 -48.48 -16.22 34.21
CA ALA A 88 -49.43 -17.11 33.55
C ALA A 88 -50.87 -16.83 33.99
N ALA A 89 -51.11 -16.82 35.30
CA ALA A 89 -52.43 -16.59 35.89
C ALA A 89 -53.00 -15.23 35.49
N LEU A 90 -52.21 -14.16 35.58
CA LEU A 90 -52.62 -12.82 35.14
C LEU A 90 -53.01 -12.80 33.67
N THR A 91 -52.22 -13.41 32.81
CA THR A 91 -52.49 -13.45 31.36
C THR A 91 -53.77 -14.21 31.04
N ILE A 92 -53.99 -15.37 31.67
CA ILE A 92 -55.20 -16.18 31.50
C ILE A 92 -56.43 -15.42 32.02
N ARG A 93 -56.32 -14.79 33.19
CA ARG A 93 -57.38 -13.97 33.79
C ARG A 93 -57.77 -12.80 32.90
N LEU A 94 -56.77 -12.04 32.40
CA LEU A 94 -56.98 -10.90 31.52
C LEU A 94 -57.61 -11.28 30.16
N ARG A 95 -57.42 -12.53 29.71
CA ARG A 95 -58.11 -13.04 28.51
C ARG A 95 -59.60 -13.24 28.71
N GLU A 96 -60.11 -13.27 29.94
CA GLU A 96 -61.54 -13.44 30.25
C GLU A 96 -62.17 -14.69 29.58
N GLY A 97 -61.40 -15.78 29.48
CA GLY A 97 -61.83 -17.01 28.79
C GLY A 97 -61.91 -16.89 27.26
N ARG A 98 -61.47 -15.76 26.68
CA ARG A 98 -61.40 -15.56 25.24
C ARG A 98 -60.07 -16.12 24.73
N SER A 99 -60.16 -17.07 23.80
CA SER A 99 -59.03 -17.65 23.11
C SER A 99 -59.34 -17.74 21.62
N ALA A 100 -58.50 -17.15 20.79
CA ALA A 100 -58.59 -17.21 19.34
C ALA A 100 -57.56 -18.19 18.76
N ILE A 101 -57.84 -18.68 17.54
CA ILE A 101 -56.89 -19.45 16.72
C ILE A 101 -55.71 -18.58 16.28
N ASP A 102 -55.90 -17.27 16.23
CA ASP A 102 -54.90 -16.31 15.82
C ASP A 102 -54.35 -15.53 17.01
N ILE A 103 -53.02 -15.50 17.16
CA ILE A 103 -52.32 -14.80 18.23
C ILE A 103 -52.65 -13.31 18.27
N PHE A 104 -52.82 -12.65 17.11
CA PHE A 104 -53.11 -11.22 17.03
C PHE A 104 -54.58 -10.88 17.29
N SER A 105 -55.45 -11.88 17.22
CA SER A 105 -56.86 -11.74 17.59
C SER A 105 -57.07 -11.86 19.11
N ASN A 106 -56.07 -12.31 19.86
CA ASN A 106 -56.09 -12.36 21.31
C ASN A 106 -55.73 -10.98 21.91
N ARG A 107 -56.49 -10.55 22.93
CA ARG A 107 -56.29 -9.23 23.58
C ARG A 107 -55.00 -9.14 24.41
N TYR A 108 -54.63 -10.24 25.04
CA TYR A 108 -53.48 -10.32 25.94
C TYR A 108 -52.66 -11.56 25.60
N VAL A 109 -51.36 -11.40 25.47
CA VAL A 109 -50.41 -12.50 25.19
C VAL A 109 -49.17 -12.24 26.01
N MET A 110 -48.71 -13.24 26.76
CA MET A 110 -47.43 -13.18 27.43
C MET A 110 -46.34 -13.72 26.49
N VAL A 111 -45.24 -12.99 26.42
CA VAL A 111 -44.09 -13.34 25.56
C VAL A 111 -42.90 -13.68 26.44
N THR A 112 -42.32 -14.86 26.23
CA THR A 112 -41.16 -15.33 27.02
C THR A 112 -40.10 -15.99 26.15
N ARG A 113 -38.87 -16.09 26.67
CA ARG A 113 -37.77 -16.88 26.08
C ARG A 113 -37.68 -18.30 26.64
N ASN A 114 -38.44 -18.60 27.69
CA ASN A 114 -38.42 -19.93 28.31
C ASN A 114 -39.35 -20.89 27.56
N ASN A 115 -38.79 -21.74 26.70
CA ASN A 115 -39.54 -22.71 25.91
C ASN A 115 -40.18 -23.83 26.78
N ALA A 116 -39.54 -24.21 27.89
CA ALA A 116 -40.11 -25.20 28.81
C ALA A 116 -41.42 -24.68 29.43
N PHE A 117 -41.41 -23.41 29.84
CA PHE A 117 -42.58 -22.73 30.39
C PHE A 117 -43.73 -22.62 29.37
N VAL A 118 -43.43 -22.26 28.11
CA VAL A 118 -44.44 -22.20 27.03
C VAL A 118 -45.11 -23.57 26.83
N ARG A 119 -44.30 -24.63 26.70
CA ARG A 119 -44.80 -26.00 26.49
C ARG A 119 -45.64 -26.49 27.67
N HIS A 120 -45.17 -26.27 28.89
CA HIS A 120 -45.86 -26.70 30.09
C HIS A 120 -47.19 -25.96 30.28
N THR A 121 -47.17 -24.64 30.11
CA THR A 121 -48.40 -23.82 30.21
C THR A 121 -49.42 -24.27 29.17
N ARG A 122 -49.02 -24.50 27.92
CA ARG A 122 -49.93 -24.99 26.88
C ARG A 122 -50.52 -26.34 27.26
N LYS A 123 -49.69 -27.28 27.72
CA LYS A 123 -50.13 -28.61 28.17
C LYS A 123 -51.14 -28.50 29.32
N TYR A 124 -50.82 -27.69 30.33
CA TYR A 124 -51.70 -27.44 31.46
C TYR A 124 -53.04 -26.84 31.01
N CYS A 125 -53.01 -25.81 30.17
CA CYS A 125 -54.23 -25.16 29.68
C CYS A 125 -55.13 -26.11 28.87
N LEU A 126 -54.54 -27.05 28.12
CA LEU A 126 -55.29 -28.09 27.40
C LEU A 126 -55.91 -29.12 28.35
N GLN A 127 -55.15 -29.57 29.35
CA GLN A 127 -55.61 -30.54 30.36
C GLN A 127 -56.75 -29.97 31.22
N SER A 128 -56.60 -28.73 31.67
CA SER A 128 -57.58 -28.00 32.47
C SER A 128 -58.73 -27.41 31.65
N ARG A 129 -58.77 -27.68 30.33
CA ARG A 129 -59.79 -27.19 29.38
C ARG A 129 -59.97 -25.66 29.37
N ILE A 130 -58.90 -24.93 29.66
CA ILE A 130 -58.84 -23.46 29.56
C ILE A 130 -58.77 -23.03 28.08
N ILE A 131 -58.07 -23.83 27.26
CA ILE A 131 -57.98 -23.65 25.81
C ILE A 131 -58.30 -24.96 25.10
N LEU A 132 -58.72 -24.86 23.83
CA LEU A 132 -58.89 -25.99 22.91
C LEU A 132 -57.61 -26.23 22.09
N GLU A 133 -57.47 -27.42 21.49
CA GLU A 133 -56.28 -27.83 20.74
C GLU A 133 -55.93 -26.88 19.57
N GLY A 134 -56.93 -26.37 18.87
CA GLY A 134 -56.76 -25.41 17.77
C GLY A 134 -56.58 -23.95 18.20
N GLN A 135 -56.65 -23.63 19.50
CA GLN A 135 -56.51 -22.26 19.99
C GLN A 135 -55.06 -21.94 20.40
N GLU A 136 -54.72 -20.66 20.33
CA GLU A 136 -53.40 -20.17 20.70
C GLU A 136 -53.21 -20.07 22.21
N SER A 137 -52.02 -20.46 22.65
CA SER A 137 -51.64 -20.47 24.06
C SER A 137 -51.67 -19.04 24.66
N PRO A 138 -51.99 -18.88 25.97
CA PRO A 138 -51.81 -17.62 26.69
C PRO A 138 -50.38 -17.09 26.65
N ILE A 139 -49.43 -18.02 26.62
CA ILE A 139 -48.00 -17.75 26.69
C ILE A 139 -47.36 -18.29 25.43
N VAL A 140 -46.60 -17.43 24.74
CA VAL A 140 -45.99 -17.72 23.45
C VAL A 140 -44.50 -17.44 23.51
N HIS A 141 -43.72 -18.24 22.79
CA HIS A 141 -42.29 -18.03 22.73
C HIS A 141 -41.97 -16.78 21.89
N GLN A 142 -41.00 -15.98 22.32
CA GLN A 142 -40.60 -14.73 21.63
C GLN A 142 -40.33 -14.96 20.13
N ARG A 143 -39.67 -16.08 19.77
CA ARG A 143 -39.40 -16.40 18.37
C ARG A 143 -40.68 -16.72 17.58
N GLU A 144 -41.64 -17.42 18.17
CA GLU A 144 -42.89 -17.77 17.49
C GLU A 144 -43.68 -16.49 17.18
N LEU A 145 -43.86 -15.62 18.17
CA LEU A 145 -44.51 -14.33 17.96
C LEU A 145 -43.76 -13.48 16.93
N ALA A 146 -42.42 -13.40 17.02
CA ALA A 146 -41.63 -12.63 16.07
C ALA A 146 -41.79 -13.16 14.63
N THR A 147 -41.79 -14.48 14.45
CA THR A 147 -41.99 -15.11 13.14
C THR A 147 -43.41 -14.88 12.62
N ILE A 148 -44.44 -15.05 13.47
CA ILE A 148 -45.83 -14.84 13.06
C ILE A 148 -46.09 -13.37 12.73
N ALA A 149 -45.53 -12.43 13.52
CA ALA A 149 -45.54 -11.00 13.22
C ALA A 149 -44.91 -10.73 11.86
N TRP A 150 -43.70 -11.25 11.66
CA TRP A 150 -42.95 -11.09 10.42
C TRP A 150 -43.68 -11.64 9.20
N LEU A 151 -44.26 -12.84 9.29
CA LEU A 151 -45.04 -13.44 8.21
C LEU A 151 -46.30 -12.64 7.87
N ARG A 152 -46.95 -12.02 8.87
CA ARG A 152 -48.22 -11.33 8.70
C ARG A 152 -48.07 -9.88 8.26
N THR A 153 -47.09 -9.16 8.79
CA THR A 153 -46.78 -7.80 8.32
C THR A 153 -46.16 -7.82 6.93
N GLY A 154 -45.67 -8.99 6.50
CA GLY A 154 -44.82 -9.13 5.34
C GLY A 154 -43.51 -8.37 5.53
N LEU A 155 -42.64 -8.51 4.54
CA LEU A 155 -41.70 -7.44 4.23
C LEU A 155 -42.54 -6.37 3.54
N GLY A 156 -42.54 -5.12 4.01
CA GLY A 156 -43.16 -4.03 3.26
C GLY A 156 -42.70 -4.09 1.79
N GLN A 157 -43.55 -3.67 0.84
CA GLN A 157 -43.41 -3.88 -0.61
C GLN A 157 -42.04 -3.54 -1.25
N ASN A 158 -41.10 -2.93 -0.53
CA ASN A 158 -39.78 -2.54 -1.03
C ASN A 158 -38.56 -3.12 -0.29
N ASP A 159 -38.70 -3.83 0.82
CA ASP A 159 -37.51 -4.32 1.54
C ASP A 159 -37.29 -5.81 1.31
N ALA A 160 -36.31 -6.12 0.45
CA ALA A 160 -35.68 -7.44 0.42
C ALA A 160 -35.47 -7.95 1.86
N ILE A 161 -35.69 -9.24 2.12
CA ILE A 161 -35.49 -9.87 3.45
C ILE A 161 -34.28 -9.20 4.09
N PRO A 162 -34.43 -8.50 5.24
CA PRO A 162 -33.35 -7.66 5.75
C PRO A 162 -32.15 -8.57 5.88
N ARG A 163 -31.20 -8.42 4.95
CA ARG A 163 -30.10 -9.37 4.80
C ARG A 163 -29.37 -9.47 6.12
N GLY A 164 -29.30 -8.35 6.86
CA GLY A 164 -28.79 -8.29 8.22
C GLY A 164 -29.46 -9.26 9.20
N HIS A 165 -30.76 -9.53 9.13
CA HIS A 165 -31.42 -10.47 10.06
C HIS A 165 -31.19 -11.95 9.69
N LEU A 166 -31.20 -12.27 8.39
CA LEU A 166 -30.79 -13.59 7.92
C LEU A 166 -29.31 -13.84 8.24
N ILE A 167 -28.46 -12.87 7.91
CA ILE A 167 -27.03 -12.91 8.25
C ILE A 167 -26.85 -13.02 9.76
N ALA A 168 -27.58 -12.27 10.59
CA ALA A 168 -27.48 -12.38 12.05
C ALA A 168 -27.99 -13.74 12.59
N SER A 169 -28.95 -14.36 11.92
CA SER A 169 -29.45 -15.69 12.27
C SER A 169 -28.48 -16.80 11.84
N CYS A 170 -27.86 -16.67 10.67
CA CYS A 170 -26.78 -17.53 10.21
C CYS A 170 -25.52 -17.35 11.09
N ASP A 171 -25.18 -16.11 11.45
CA ASP A 171 -24.10 -15.75 12.37
C ASP A 171 -24.32 -16.39 13.75
N ARG A 172 -25.58 -16.51 14.21
CA ARG A 172 -25.89 -17.23 15.46
C ARG A 172 -25.57 -18.72 15.41
N VAL A 173 -25.69 -19.36 14.25
CA VAL A 173 -25.29 -20.78 14.08
C VAL A 173 -23.76 -20.92 14.13
N LEU A 174 -23.05 -19.89 13.64
CA LEU A 174 -21.59 -19.80 13.63
C LEU A 174 -20.99 -19.37 14.98
N GLN A 175 -21.80 -18.83 15.89
CA GLN A 175 -21.35 -18.48 17.25
C GLN A 175 -21.15 -19.74 18.09
N LEU A 176 -19.98 -19.84 18.74
CA LEU A 176 -19.68 -20.95 19.63
C LEU A 176 -20.62 -20.97 20.83
N ARG A 177 -21.22 -22.14 21.08
CA ARG A 177 -22.04 -22.38 22.26
C ARG A 177 -21.18 -22.38 23.54
N PRO A 178 -21.61 -21.69 24.61
CA PRO A 178 -20.83 -21.64 25.85
C PRO A 178 -20.67 -23.03 26.48
N GLU A 179 -21.58 -23.96 26.20
CA GLU A 179 -21.48 -25.37 26.60
C GLU A 179 -20.26 -26.06 25.98
N VAL A 180 -20.03 -25.88 24.68
CA VAL A 180 -18.87 -26.46 23.96
C VAL A 180 -17.56 -25.89 24.48
N ARG A 181 -17.52 -24.56 24.71
CA ARG A 181 -16.36 -23.90 25.34
C ARG A 181 -16.05 -24.48 26.72
N ARG A 182 -17.08 -24.64 27.57
CA ARG A 182 -16.92 -25.21 28.92
C ARG A 182 -16.47 -26.66 28.85
N ALA A 183 -17.10 -27.47 27.99
CA ALA A 183 -16.72 -28.86 27.80
C ALA A 183 -15.24 -28.99 27.38
N LEU A 184 -14.78 -28.20 26.41
CA LEU A 184 -13.38 -28.22 25.98
C LEU A 184 -12.43 -27.74 27.07
N ALA A 185 -12.76 -26.66 27.79
CA ALA A 185 -11.97 -26.19 28.92
C ALA A 185 -11.88 -27.24 30.03
N ASP A 186 -12.97 -27.93 30.35
CA ASP A 186 -13.02 -28.98 31.37
C ASP A 186 -12.22 -30.22 30.96
N GLN A 187 -12.25 -30.61 29.68
CA GLN A 187 -11.42 -31.71 29.19
C GLN A 187 -9.94 -31.32 29.15
N LEU A 188 -9.60 -30.11 28.67
CA LEU A 188 -8.22 -29.61 28.67
C LEU A 188 -7.66 -29.50 30.10
N LYS A 189 -8.48 -29.10 31.08
CA LYS A 189 -8.07 -29.06 32.49
C LYS A 189 -7.67 -30.43 33.04
N LYS A 190 -8.30 -31.50 32.56
CA LYS A 190 -8.00 -32.89 32.96
C LYS A 190 -6.74 -33.42 32.30
N VAL A 191 -6.46 -33.02 31.06
CA VAL A 191 -5.31 -33.52 30.27
C VAL A 191 -4.06 -32.67 30.55
N THR A 192 -4.12 -31.35 30.34
CA THR A 192 -2.96 -30.45 30.43
C THR A 192 -3.37 -29.07 30.95
N SER A 193 -3.09 -28.80 32.24
CA SER A 193 -3.51 -27.55 32.90
C SER A 193 -2.81 -26.28 32.37
N SER A 194 -1.58 -26.39 31.86
CA SER A 194 -0.82 -25.26 31.30
C SER A 194 -1.37 -24.74 29.96
N ARG A 195 -2.13 -25.55 29.22
CA ARG A 195 -2.70 -25.19 27.91
C ARG A 195 -4.03 -24.45 28.01
N ILE A 196 -4.60 -24.30 29.21
CA ILE A 196 -5.84 -23.55 29.42
C ILE A 196 -5.63 -22.06 29.13
N ASP A 197 -4.49 -21.51 29.53
CA ASP A 197 -4.20 -20.09 29.30
C ASP A 197 -4.03 -19.80 27.80
N GLU A 198 -3.38 -20.72 27.08
CA GLU A 198 -3.29 -20.69 25.62
C GLU A 198 -4.68 -20.76 24.98
N PHE A 199 -5.54 -21.69 25.41
CA PHE A 199 -6.91 -21.77 24.94
C PHE A 199 -7.70 -20.47 25.20
N ASN A 200 -7.58 -19.89 26.39
CA ASN A 200 -8.26 -18.64 26.72
C ASN A 200 -7.80 -17.47 25.84
N LEU A 201 -6.52 -17.43 25.48
CA LEU A 201 -5.98 -16.44 24.54
C LEU A 201 -6.53 -16.66 23.13
N LEU A 202 -6.56 -17.91 22.64
CA LEU A 202 -7.11 -18.25 21.33
C LEU A 202 -8.62 -17.97 21.25
N MET A 203 -9.36 -18.07 22.36
CA MET A 203 -10.78 -17.74 22.43
C MET A 203 -11.09 -16.24 22.29
N LEU A 204 -10.07 -15.37 22.33
CA LEU A 204 -10.22 -13.94 22.01
C LEU A 204 -10.21 -13.69 20.49
N ASP A 205 -9.68 -14.63 19.71
CA ASP A 205 -9.62 -14.53 18.26
C ASP A 205 -10.89 -15.10 17.59
N SER A 206 -11.45 -14.37 16.62
CA SER A 206 -12.71 -14.76 15.99
C SER A 206 -12.59 -15.98 15.07
N ARG A 207 -11.45 -16.17 14.40
CA ARG A 207 -11.26 -17.25 13.42
C ARG A 207 -11.02 -18.58 14.14
N SER A 208 -10.28 -18.53 15.23
CA SER A 208 -10.15 -19.61 16.21
C SER A 208 -11.49 -20.15 16.68
N VAL A 209 -12.40 -19.26 17.07
CA VAL A 209 -13.75 -19.61 17.54
C VAL A 209 -14.60 -20.22 16.42
N GLN A 210 -14.49 -19.70 15.19
CA GLN A 210 -15.18 -20.25 14.03
C GLN A 210 -14.67 -21.66 13.70
N LYS A 211 -13.34 -21.86 13.66
CA LYS A 211 -12.75 -23.17 13.34
C LYS A 211 -13.13 -24.23 14.38
N LEU A 212 -13.16 -23.86 15.66
CA LEU A 212 -13.66 -24.74 16.72
C LEU A 212 -15.14 -25.08 16.51
N THR A 213 -15.95 -24.10 16.10
CA THR A 213 -17.36 -24.30 15.82
C THR A 213 -17.58 -25.26 14.65
N ASP A 214 -16.76 -25.15 13.61
CA ASP A 214 -16.81 -26.03 12.43
C ASP A 214 -16.44 -27.47 12.77
N GLU A 215 -15.39 -27.69 13.56
CA GLU A 215 -14.95 -29.04 13.95
C GLU A 215 -15.92 -29.72 14.92
N THR A 216 -16.57 -28.95 15.80
CA THR A 216 -17.46 -29.50 16.83
C THR A 216 -18.94 -29.48 16.43
N PHE A 217 -19.28 -28.83 15.32
CA PHE A 217 -20.66 -28.52 14.92
C PHE A 217 -21.51 -27.95 16.07
N ASN A 218 -20.88 -27.23 16.99
CA ASN A 218 -21.54 -26.69 18.17
C ASN A 218 -22.20 -27.76 19.10
N ASN A 219 -21.69 -29.00 19.10
CA ASN A 219 -22.17 -30.09 19.94
C ASN A 219 -21.17 -30.45 21.05
N GLU A 220 -21.59 -30.34 22.31
CA GLU A 220 -20.74 -30.63 23.47
C GLU A 220 -20.29 -32.10 23.53
N ASN A 221 -21.13 -33.02 23.04
CA ASN A 221 -20.85 -34.46 23.08
C ASN A 221 -19.72 -34.87 22.13
N VAL A 222 -19.36 -34.02 21.18
CA VAL A 222 -18.24 -34.27 20.26
C VAL A 222 -16.91 -34.03 20.99
N VAL A 223 -16.89 -33.25 22.07
CA VAL A 223 -15.66 -32.93 22.81
C VAL A 223 -15.33 -34.04 23.81
N SER A 224 -14.23 -34.75 23.56
CA SER A 224 -13.74 -35.86 24.39
C SER A 224 -12.31 -35.57 24.90
N ALA A 225 -11.85 -36.32 25.90
CA ALA A 225 -10.49 -36.17 26.41
C ALA A 225 -9.42 -36.48 25.35
N GLU A 226 -9.71 -37.40 24.43
CA GLU A 226 -8.78 -37.83 23.38
C GLU A 226 -8.65 -36.80 22.25
N ASN A 227 -9.70 -36.01 21.98
CA ASN A 227 -9.69 -35.04 20.89
C ASN A 227 -9.44 -33.60 21.32
N ALA A 228 -9.43 -33.32 22.63
CA ALA A 228 -9.26 -31.96 23.16
C ALA A 228 -7.94 -31.32 22.70
N GLU A 229 -6.84 -32.08 22.68
CA GLU A 229 -5.55 -31.57 22.20
C GLU A 229 -5.55 -31.32 20.69
N ARG A 230 -6.12 -32.25 19.91
CA ARG A 230 -6.29 -32.08 18.45
C ARG A 230 -7.10 -30.82 18.13
N LEU A 231 -8.20 -30.59 18.85
CA LEU A 231 -9.04 -29.41 18.65
C LEU A 231 -8.27 -28.13 18.95
N LEU A 232 -7.45 -28.12 20.00
CA LEU A 232 -6.60 -26.98 20.32
C LEU A 232 -5.58 -26.70 19.21
N ASP A 233 -4.93 -27.74 18.68
CA ASP A 233 -3.94 -27.60 17.61
C ASP A 233 -4.57 -27.10 16.30
N VAL A 234 -5.79 -27.54 15.96
CA VAL A 234 -6.55 -27.05 14.81
C VAL A 234 -6.89 -25.55 14.95
N ILE A 235 -7.24 -25.10 16.15
CA ILE A 235 -7.50 -23.68 16.43
C ILE A 235 -6.21 -22.85 16.29
N ARG A 236 -5.09 -23.38 16.79
CA ARG A 236 -3.77 -22.74 16.66
C ARG A 236 -3.36 -22.59 15.20
N GLU A 237 -3.55 -23.64 14.41
CA GLU A 237 -3.24 -23.63 12.98
C GLU A 237 -4.07 -22.57 12.25
N ALA A 238 -5.37 -22.46 12.55
CA ALA A 238 -6.23 -21.43 11.97
C ALA A 238 -5.77 -20.00 12.30
N THR A 239 -5.23 -19.77 13.51
CA THR A 239 -4.65 -18.47 13.87
C THR A 239 -3.34 -18.23 13.13
N ALA A 240 -2.50 -19.26 13.04
CA ALA A 240 -1.22 -19.18 12.34
C ALA A 240 -1.39 -18.90 10.85
N ASP A 241 -2.42 -19.46 10.21
CA ASP A 241 -2.72 -19.24 8.80
C ASP A 241 -3.11 -17.80 8.49
N GLU A 242 -3.88 -17.13 9.35
CA GLU A 242 -4.17 -15.70 9.17
C GLU A 242 -2.91 -14.85 9.26
N VAL A 243 -2.04 -15.17 10.22
CA VAL A 243 -0.77 -14.48 10.38
C VAL A 243 0.13 -14.72 9.17
N ARG A 244 0.16 -15.95 8.64
CA ARG A 244 0.88 -16.29 7.40
C ARG A 244 0.35 -15.50 6.21
N GLU A 245 -0.97 -15.49 5.98
CA GLU A 245 -1.61 -14.76 4.88
C GLU A 245 -1.26 -13.26 4.93
N LYS A 246 -1.35 -12.64 6.12
CA LYS A 246 -0.94 -11.24 6.33
C LYS A 246 0.54 -11.00 6.02
N TYR A 247 1.43 -11.92 6.41
CA TYR A 247 2.85 -11.79 6.10
C TYR A 247 3.14 -12.03 4.62
N GLU A 248 2.44 -12.96 3.96
CA GLU A 248 2.58 -13.22 2.53
C GLU A 248 2.14 -11.99 1.71
N ASP A 249 1.03 -11.35 2.09
CA ASP A 249 0.56 -10.11 1.49
C ASP A 249 1.56 -8.97 1.69
N GLN A 250 2.14 -8.85 2.90
CA GLN A 250 3.17 -7.86 3.17
C GLN A 250 4.43 -8.12 2.33
N ILE A 251 4.88 -9.37 2.24
CA ILE A 251 6.02 -9.76 1.41
C ILE A 251 5.74 -9.49 -0.07
N ALA A 252 4.51 -9.75 -0.55
CA ALA A 252 4.12 -9.47 -1.92
C ALA A 252 4.13 -7.95 -2.21
N SER A 253 3.62 -7.15 -1.28
CA SER A 253 3.65 -5.68 -1.35
C SER A 253 5.08 -5.15 -1.36
N ASP A 254 5.92 -5.65 -0.46
CA ASP A 254 7.33 -5.26 -0.36
C ASP A 254 8.12 -5.65 -1.61
N ARG A 255 7.84 -6.83 -2.19
CA ARG A 255 8.43 -7.26 -3.48
C ARG A 255 7.98 -6.38 -4.64
N ALA A 256 6.71 -5.99 -4.69
CA ALA A 256 6.21 -5.08 -5.72
C ALA A 256 6.86 -3.69 -5.59
N ALA A 257 7.00 -3.18 -4.36
CA ALA A 257 7.69 -1.92 -4.09
C ALA A 257 9.18 -1.99 -4.44
N ALA A 258 9.86 -3.10 -4.15
CA ALA A 258 11.24 -3.33 -4.52
C ALA A 258 11.42 -3.42 -6.05
N ALA A 259 10.53 -4.13 -6.75
CA ALA A 259 10.55 -4.22 -8.21
C ALA A 259 10.34 -2.85 -8.88
N ALA A 260 9.43 -2.02 -8.34
CA ALA A 260 9.22 -0.66 -8.82
C ALA A 260 10.46 0.24 -8.60
N LYS A 261 11.17 0.09 -7.48
CA LYS A 261 12.44 0.79 -7.24
C LYS A 261 13.54 0.34 -8.21
N ILE A 262 13.63 -0.97 -8.48
CA ILE A 262 14.61 -1.51 -9.44
C ILE A 262 14.32 -0.98 -10.85
N SER A 263 13.06 -0.94 -11.30
CA SER A 263 12.72 -0.40 -12.62
C SER A 263 12.96 1.11 -12.72
N GLN A 264 12.69 1.87 -11.66
CA GLN A 264 13.06 3.29 -11.61
C GLN A 264 14.57 3.49 -11.73
N HIS A 265 15.37 2.73 -10.98
CA HIS A 265 16.83 2.81 -11.08
C HIS A 265 17.37 2.35 -12.44
N GLN A 266 16.73 1.38 -13.09
CA GLN A 266 17.09 0.99 -14.46
C GLN A 266 16.84 2.14 -15.43
N ILE A 267 15.67 2.78 -15.38
CA ILE A 267 15.33 3.93 -16.22
C ILE A 267 16.29 5.10 -15.96
N GLU A 268 16.63 5.37 -14.70
CA GLU A 268 17.62 6.39 -14.34
C GLU A 268 19.00 6.06 -14.88
N SER A 269 19.42 4.79 -14.79
CA SER A 269 20.70 4.33 -15.31
C SER A 269 20.78 4.41 -16.83
N GLU A 270 19.69 4.08 -17.54
CA GLU A 270 19.59 4.20 -19.00
C GLU A 270 19.66 5.67 -19.43
N LYS A 271 18.94 6.57 -18.74
CA LYS A 271 19.04 8.02 -18.99
C LYS A 271 20.46 8.54 -18.76
N ALA A 272 21.11 8.13 -17.68
CA ALA A 272 22.49 8.52 -17.40
C ALA A 272 23.46 7.98 -18.47
N GLN A 273 23.27 6.76 -18.96
CA GLN A 273 24.05 6.20 -20.07
C GLN A 273 23.81 6.93 -21.39
N GLU A 274 22.57 7.31 -21.70
CA GLU A 274 22.27 8.11 -22.88
C GLU A 274 22.90 9.51 -22.82
N GLU A 275 22.87 10.15 -21.65
CA GLU A 275 23.52 11.45 -21.43
C GLU A 275 25.04 11.34 -21.59
N LEU A 276 25.66 10.29 -21.03
CA LEU A 276 27.08 10.01 -21.24
C LEU A 276 27.40 9.79 -22.72
N ALA A 277 26.62 8.97 -23.43
CA ALA A 277 26.83 8.73 -24.86
C ALA A 277 26.64 10.00 -25.71
N LYS A 278 25.71 10.89 -25.34
CA LYS A 278 25.55 12.20 -25.99
C LYS A 278 26.74 13.12 -25.70
N ALA A 279 27.24 13.14 -24.48
CA ALA A 279 28.42 13.92 -24.10
C ALA A 279 29.68 13.43 -24.83
N GLU A 280 29.88 12.11 -24.93
CA GLU A 280 30.99 11.51 -25.70
C GLU A 280 30.91 11.85 -27.19
N LYS A 281 29.74 11.74 -27.82
CA LYS A 281 29.54 12.15 -29.21
C LYS A 281 29.81 13.64 -29.41
N ALA A 282 29.37 14.48 -28.47
CA ALA A 282 29.64 15.92 -28.51
C ALA A 282 31.15 16.22 -28.38
N ALA A 283 31.86 15.50 -27.51
CA ALA A 283 33.30 15.61 -27.36
C ALA A 283 34.04 15.18 -28.64
N GLN A 284 33.68 14.04 -29.25
CA GLN A 284 34.27 13.59 -30.53
C GLN A 284 33.99 14.57 -31.69
N LEU A 285 32.78 15.15 -31.74
CA LEU A 285 32.44 16.18 -32.73
C LEU A 285 33.25 17.47 -32.50
N PHE A 286 33.52 17.82 -31.24
CA PHE A 286 34.34 18.98 -30.90
C PHE A 286 35.81 18.76 -31.28
N GLU A 287 36.36 17.57 -30.97
CA GLU A 287 37.72 17.18 -31.37
C GLU A 287 37.88 17.19 -32.89
N SER A 288 36.97 16.56 -33.64
CA SER A 288 37.04 16.52 -35.10
C SER A 288 36.87 17.91 -35.75
N ARG A 289 36.08 18.81 -35.16
CA ARG A 289 36.01 20.22 -35.60
C ARG A 289 37.31 20.96 -35.33
N SER A 290 37.89 20.76 -34.15
CA SER A 290 39.17 21.37 -33.75
C SER A 290 40.29 20.90 -34.68
N GLU A 291 40.36 19.60 -34.98
CA GLU A 291 41.33 19.05 -35.95
C GLU A 291 41.16 19.62 -37.36
N LYS A 292 39.92 19.75 -37.85
CA LYS A 292 39.66 20.35 -39.16
C LYS A 292 40.05 21.83 -39.21
N GLN A 293 39.77 22.59 -38.15
CA GLN A 293 40.18 23.99 -38.05
C GLN A 293 41.70 24.12 -38.01
N LEU A 294 42.37 23.26 -37.26
CA LEU A 294 43.82 23.25 -37.09
C LEU A 294 44.53 22.85 -38.39
N ASN A 295 44.06 21.81 -39.08
CA ASN A 295 44.55 21.44 -40.42
C ASN A 295 44.30 22.55 -41.44
N GLY A 296 43.12 23.18 -41.43
CA GLY A 296 42.82 24.30 -42.32
C GLY A 296 43.72 25.53 -42.10
N LEU A 297 44.11 25.81 -40.85
CA LEU A 297 45.08 26.86 -40.55
C LEU A 297 46.48 26.51 -41.08
N VAL A 298 46.92 25.27 -40.86
CA VAL A 298 48.22 24.79 -41.34
C VAL A 298 48.30 24.86 -42.86
N ASP A 299 47.25 24.43 -43.56
CA ASP A 299 47.16 24.50 -45.01
C ASP A 299 47.19 25.94 -45.53
N ASN A 300 46.45 26.85 -44.89
CA ASN A 300 46.47 28.26 -45.27
C ASN A 300 47.85 28.90 -45.06
N ILE A 301 48.51 28.57 -43.96
CA ILE A 301 49.86 29.07 -43.68
C ILE A 301 50.88 28.47 -44.63
N ASN A 302 50.76 27.17 -44.96
CA ASN A 302 51.61 26.50 -45.96
C ASN A 302 51.42 27.08 -47.37
N LYS A 303 50.19 27.43 -47.76
CA LYS A 303 49.93 28.16 -49.02
C LYS A 303 50.64 29.51 -49.06
N ILE A 304 50.54 30.28 -47.98
CA ILE A 304 51.23 31.57 -47.86
C ILE A 304 52.76 31.38 -47.90
N ALA A 305 53.28 30.38 -47.19
CA ALA A 305 54.71 30.05 -47.17
C ALA A 305 55.22 29.72 -48.58
N ASN A 306 54.48 28.88 -49.32
CA ASN A 306 54.79 28.54 -50.70
C ASN A 306 54.72 29.77 -51.62
N SER A 307 53.74 30.66 -51.46
CA SER A 307 53.68 31.91 -52.23
C SER A 307 54.87 32.82 -51.94
N VAL A 308 55.27 32.96 -50.67
CA VAL A 308 56.44 33.77 -50.28
C VAL A 308 57.73 33.16 -50.83
N ASP A 309 57.90 31.84 -50.74
CA ASP A 309 59.08 31.15 -51.30
C ASP A 309 59.13 31.26 -52.83
N PHE A 310 57.99 31.14 -53.50
CA PHE A 310 57.90 31.34 -54.95
C PHE A 310 58.30 32.77 -55.35
N ILE A 311 57.74 33.80 -54.69
CA ILE A 311 58.09 35.20 -54.93
C ILE A 311 59.57 35.44 -54.68
N ALA A 312 60.12 34.94 -53.58
CA ALA A 312 61.53 35.08 -53.24
C ALA A 312 62.44 34.45 -54.30
N ARG A 313 62.12 33.24 -54.78
CA ARG A 313 62.87 32.57 -55.86
C ARG A 313 62.77 33.35 -57.17
N SER A 314 61.59 33.83 -57.55
CA SER A 314 61.40 34.65 -58.75
C SER A 314 62.20 35.94 -58.70
N VAL A 315 62.22 36.63 -57.56
CA VAL A 315 63.03 37.85 -57.36
C VAL A 315 64.52 37.54 -57.48
N MET A 316 65.00 36.45 -56.87
CA MET A 316 66.40 36.04 -56.97
C MET A 316 66.80 35.71 -58.41
N ILE A 317 65.97 34.97 -59.14
CA ILE A 317 66.22 34.66 -60.56
C ILE A 317 66.24 35.96 -61.39
N PHE A 318 65.32 36.88 -61.13
CA PHE A 318 65.27 38.17 -61.81
C PHE A 318 66.53 39.01 -61.55
N ILE A 319 67.02 39.07 -60.30
CA ILE A 319 68.28 39.74 -59.96
C ILE A 319 69.46 39.08 -60.68
N CYS A 320 69.51 37.74 -60.76
CA CYS A 320 70.55 37.03 -61.52
C CYS A 320 70.50 37.37 -63.02
N ILE A 321 69.32 37.41 -63.62
CA ILE A 321 69.15 37.79 -65.04
C ILE A 321 69.64 39.23 -65.26
N LEU A 322 69.27 40.16 -64.36
CA LEU A 322 69.75 41.54 -64.42
C LEU A 322 71.27 41.64 -64.26
N ALA A 323 71.88 40.81 -63.42
CA ALA A 323 73.34 40.75 -63.26
C ALA A 323 74.05 40.24 -64.52
N VAL A 324 73.50 39.21 -65.17
CA VAL A 324 74.03 38.71 -66.45
C VAL A 324 73.86 39.75 -67.56
N TYR A 325 72.69 40.38 -67.65
CA TYR A 325 72.43 41.45 -68.61
C TYR A 325 73.39 42.62 -68.41
N GLN A 326 73.65 42.99 -67.15
CA GLN A 326 74.63 44.02 -66.82
C GLN A 326 76.04 43.65 -67.29
N TYR A 327 76.46 42.41 -67.03
CA TYR A 327 77.78 41.94 -67.43
C TYR A 327 78.00 42.04 -68.94
N ILE A 328 76.95 41.77 -69.73
CA ILE A 328 77.02 41.78 -71.19
C ILE A 328 76.95 43.21 -71.76
N THR A 329 76.04 44.05 -71.25
CA THR A 329 75.72 45.33 -71.89
C THR A 329 76.38 46.54 -71.23
N GLY A 330 76.79 46.43 -69.97
CA GLY A 330 77.30 47.54 -69.16
C GLY A 330 76.28 48.65 -68.86
N TYR A 331 75.05 48.54 -69.35
CA TYR A 331 74.07 49.63 -69.38
C TYR A 331 73.59 50.08 -67.99
N LEU A 332 73.49 49.16 -67.02
CA LEU A 332 73.05 49.47 -65.65
C LEU A 332 74.19 50.04 -64.77
N THR A 333 75.37 50.35 -65.32
CA THR A 333 76.49 50.93 -64.53
C THR A 333 76.18 52.33 -64.02
N ASP A 334 75.37 53.10 -64.74
CA ASP A 334 75.05 54.49 -64.38
C ASP A 334 73.87 54.61 -63.40
N LEU A 335 73.08 53.54 -63.23
CA LEU A 335 71.97 53.55 -62.28
C LEU A 335 72.47 53.37 -60.85
N THR A 336 72.31 54.41 -60.03
CA THR A 336 72.62 54.41 -58.60
C THR A 336 71.92 53.28 -57.83
N ILE A 337 70.67 52.98 -58.19
CA ILE A 337 69.89 51.87 -57.58
C ILE A 337 70.60 50.52 -57.78
N TRP A 338 71.20 50.29 -58.95
CA TRP A 338 71.88 49.03 -59.25
C TRP A 338 73.16 48.85 -58.44
N LYS A 339 73.92 49.94 -58.21
CA LYS A 339 75.09 49.94 -57.31
C LYS A 339 74.71 49.58 -55.87
N VAL A 340 73.57 50.08 -55.39
CA VAL A 340 73.04 49.74 -54.05
C VAL A 340 72.66 48.25 -53.98
N ILE A 341 71.97 47.71 -55.00
CA ILE A 341 71.59 46.29 -55.04
C ILE A 341 72.84 45.39 -55.03
N ILE A 342 73.84 45.68 -55.87
CA ILE A 342 75.10 44.91 -55.89
C ILE A 342 75.81 45.01 -54.55
N SER A 343 75.92 46.20 -53.97
CA SER A 343 76.54 46.40 -52.66
C SER A 343 75.85 45.56 -51.58
N LEU A 344 74.52 45.55 -51.54
CA LEU A 344 73.74 44.75 -50.58
C LEU A 344 73.91 43.24 -50.80
N VAL A 345 73.89 42.77 -52.05
CA VAL A 345 74.13 41.35 -52.37
C VAL A 345 75.55 40.93 -51.98
N SER A 346 76.53 41.81 -52.20
CA SER A 346 77.94 41.60 -51.83
C SER A 346 78.12 41.55 -50.32
N LEU A 347 77.49 42.46 -49.58
CA LEU A 347 77.47 42.50 -48.12
C LEU A 347 76.79 41.25 -47.53
N PHE A 348 75.68 40.81 -48.13
CA PHE A 348 75.01 39.58 -47.74
C PHE A 348 75.85 38.33 -48.03
N SER A 349 76.59 38.33 -49.15
CA SER A 349 77.51 37.24 -49.50
C SER A 349 78.70 37.18 -48.54
N LEU A 350 79.26 38.34 -48.17
CA LEU A 350 80.31 38.47 -47.18
C LEU A 350 79.83 38.00 -45.79
N TYR A 351 78.63 38.41 -45.38
CA TYR A 351 78.00 37.95 -44.15
C TYR A 351 77.86 36.42 -44.11
N ASN A 352 77.35 35.82 -45.19
CA ASN A 352 77.22 34.37 -45.27
C ASN A 352 78.58 33.66 -45.20
N LEU A 353 79.62 34.24 -45.80
CA LEU A 353 80.97 33.70 -45.78
C LEU A 353 81.58 33.77 -44.37
N ILE A 354 81.38 34.89 -43.66
CA ILE A 354 81.80 35.08 -42.26
C ILE A 354 81.08 34.08 -41.34
N CYS A 355 79.76 33.93 -41.47
CA CYS A 355 79.01 32.95 -40.68
C CYS A 355 79.47 31.51 -40.94
N ASN A 356 79.79 31.17 -42.20
CA ASN A 356 80.30 29.85 -42.56
C ASN A 356 81.69 29.58 -41.98
N ALA A 357 82.54 30.60 -41.87
CA ALA A 357 83.87 30.50 -41.26
C ALA A 357 83.81 30.37 -39.73
N LEU A 358 82.81 30.98 -39.09
CA LEU A 358 82.63 30.98 -37.64
C LEU A 358 81.77 29.80 -37.11
N GLY A 359 81.27 28.94 -38.00
CA GLY A 359 80.41 27.81 -37.60
C GLY A 359 79.05 28.22 -37.04
N TYR A 360 78.61 29.47 -37.28
CA TYR A 360 77.30 29.94 -36.85
C TYR A 360 76.19 29.47 -37.81
N ASP A 361 75.02 29.15 -37.26
CA ASP A 361 73.84 28.83 -38.04
C ASP A 361 73.50 30.00 -38.97
N LYS A 362 73.56 29.73 -40.27
CA LYS A 362 73.29 30.72 -41.30
C LYS A 362 71.87 31.25 -41.12
N VAL A 363 71.73 32.58 -41.04
CA VAL A 363 70.44 33.25 -41.21
C VAL A 363 70.07 33.16 -42.69
N THR A 364 69.62 31.98 -43.09
CA THR A 364 69.10 31.75 -44.43
C THR A 364 67.76 32.45 -44.56
N LEU A 365 67.40 32.81 -45.79
CA LEU A 365 66.05 33.30 -46.11
C LEU A 365 64.96 32.37 -45.55
N ARG A 366 65.26 31.07 -45.49
CA ARG A 366 64.41 30.02 -44.87
C ARG A 366 64.24 30.20 -43.36
N SER A 367 65.30 30.54 -42.62
CA SER A 367 65.20 30.81 -41.18
C SER A 367 64.32 32.03 -40.89
N LEU A 368 64.41 33.08 -41.71
CA LEU A 368 63.54 34.26 -41.61
C LEU A 368 62.09 33.92 -41.96
N ILE A 369 61.86 33.17 -43.05
CA ILE A 369 60.53 32.70 -43.44
C ILE A 369 59.92 31.83 -42.34
N ASN A 370 60.69 30.91 -41.75
CA ASN A 370 60.24 30.07 -40.63
C ASN A 370 59.86 30.92 -39.40
N LYS A 371 60.67 31.93 -39.03
CA LYS A 371 60.33 32.85 -37.93
C LYS A 371 59.02 33.61 -38.18
N ILE A 372 58.83 34.13 -39.41
CA ILE A 372 57.60 34.85 -39.79
C ILE A 372 56.40 33.91 -39.77
N ILE A 373 56.54 32.70 -40.30
CA ILE A 373 55.49 31.67 -40.31
C ILE A 373 55.09 31.29 -38.89
N VAL A 374 56.06 31.02 -38.00
CA VAL A 374 55.79 30.66 -36.59
C VAL A 374 55.15 31.83 -35.84
N GLN A 375 55.60 33.07 -36.07
CA GLN A 375 55.00 34.25 -35.44
C GLN A 375 53.56 34.47 -35.93
N ARG A 376 53.31 34.25 -37.22
CA ARG A 376 51.97 34.37 -37.80
C ARG A 376 51.04 33.27 -37.30
N LEU A 377 51.52 32.03 -37.22
CA LEU A 377 50.81 30.91 -36.61
C LEU A 377 50.44 31.22 -35.16
N ARG A 378 51.37 31.72 -34.34
CA ARG A 378 51.09 32.16 -32.96
C ARG A 378 50.01 33.24 -32.91
N SER A 379 50.09 34.24 -33.79
CA SER A 379 49.10 35.33 -33.81
C SER A 379 47.70 34.85 -34.22
N GLN A 380 47.61 33.90 -35.16
CA GLN A 380 46.33 33.34 -35.60
C GLN A 380 45.77 32.33 -34.61
N ALA A 381 46.62 31.49 -34.01
CA ALA A 381 46.24 30.60 -32.91
C ALA A 381 45.70 31.37 -31.70
N HIS A 382 46.31 32.52 -31.37
CA HIS A 382 45.81 33.42 -30.33
C HIS A 382 44.43 33.99 -30.66
N ARG A 383 44.19 34.42 -31.91
CA ARG A 383 42.88 34.96 -32.33
C ARG A 383 41.77 33.92 -32.29
N LEU A 384 42.12 32.65 -32.40
CA LEU A 384 41.17 31.53 -32.41
C LEU A 384 41.11 30.79 -31.06
N HIS A 385 41.77 31.29 -30.01
CA HIS A 385 41.84 30.66 -28.69
C HIS A 385 42.36 29.20 -28.70
N LEU A 386 43.19 28.84 -29.67
CA LEU A 386 43.78 27.49 -29.80
C LEU A 386 45.15 27.37 -29.11
N GLN A 387 45.50 28.31 -28.23
CA GLN A 387 46.83 28.35 -27.61
C GLN A 387 47.10 27.15 -26.71
N ASP A 388 46.07 26.65 -26.02
CA ASP A 388 46.21 25.54 -25.08
C ASP A 388 46.25 24.17 -25.78
N GLN A 389 45.78 24.10 -27.02
CA GLN A 389 45.77 22.86 -27.83
C GLN A 389 47.01 22.72 -28.72
N LEU A 390 47.71 23.83 -29.01
CA LEU A 390 48.91 23.84 -29.84
C LEU A 390 50.14 23.81 -28.96
N ASN A 391 50.66 22.62 -28.72
CA ASN A 391 51.99 22.48 -28.16
C ASN A 391 53.02 22.90 -29.21
N PHE A 392 53.54 24.13 -29.09
CA PHE A 392 54.48 24.70 -30.07
C PHE A 392 55.79 23.92 -30.20
N TYR A 393 56.07 22.98 -29.29
CA TYR A 393 57.21 22.06 -29.36
C TYR A 393 57.01 20.92 -30.36
N ASP A 394 55.77 20.64 -30.79
CA ASP A 394 55.42 19.54 -31.71
C ASP A 394 55.29 20.02 -33.17
N ILE A 395 55.70 21.26 -33.43
CA ILE A 395 55.64 21.89 -34.75
C ILE A 395 57.02 21.79 -35.39
N GLU A 396 57.17 20.85 -36.33
CA GLU A 396 58.38 20.76 -37.13
C GLU A 396 58.23 21.60 -38.40
N THR A 397 59.17 22.52 -38.60
CA THR A 397 59.30 23.26 -39.86
C THR A 397 60.30 22.54 -40.75
N ASP A 398 59.82 21.74 -41.69
CA ASP A 398 60.66 21.13 -42.73
C ASP A 398 60.50 21.88 -44.05
N ARG A 399 61.60 22.43 -44.57
CA ARG A 399 61.65 23.14 -45.87
C ARG A 399 60.64 24.29 -46.04
N GLY A 400 60.29 25.00 -44.97
CA GLY A 400 59.33 26.11 -45.02
C GLY A 400 57.86 25.65 -45.01
N GLN A 401 57.62 24.36 -44.82
CA GLN A 401 56.29 23.81 -44.55
C GLN A 401 56.17 23.47 -43.07
N LEU A 402 55.05 23.83 -42.49
CA LEU A 402 54.67 23.39 -41.15
C LEU A 402 54.10 21.98 -41.24
N LYS A 403 54.68 21.06 -40.48
CA LYS A 403 54.10 19.76 -40.17
C LYS A 403 53.89 19.67 -38.68
N ILE A 404 52.69 19.25 -38.28
CA ILE A 404 52.40 18.93 -36.89
C ILE A 404 52.77 17.48 -36.69
N VAL A 405 53.79 17.24 -35.88
CA VAL A 405 54.18 15.88 -35.49
C VAL A 405 53.38 15.55 -34.25
N LYS A 406 52.23 14.87 -34.42
CA LYS A 406 51.55 14.29 -33.26
C LYS A 406 52.48 13.23 -32.66
N LYS A 407 52.99 13.47 -31.46
CA LYS A 407 53.51 12.39 -30.62
C LYS A 407 52.34 11.47 -30.31
N VAL A 408 52.38 10.27 -30.89
CA VAL A 408 51.46 9.16 -30.58
C VAL A 408 51.75 8.68 -29.16
#